data_AF-A0A2E1I3H9-F1
#
_entry.id   AF-A0A2E1I3H9-F1
#
_cell.length_a   1.000
_cell.length_b   1.000
_cell.length_c   1.000
_cell.angle_alpha   90.00
_cell.angle_beta   90.00
_cell.angle_gamma   90.00
#
_symmetry.space_group_name_H-M   'P 1'
#
loop_
_entity.id
_entity.type
_entity.pdbx_description
1 polymer ?
#
loop_
_entity_poly.entity_id
_entity_poly.type
_entity_poly.pdbx_seq_one_letter_code
_entity_poly.pdbx_strand_id
1 'polypeptide(L)' 'SQPFHVAEQFTGIPGVLVDIKDTIKGFNMIMDGELDHLPEAAFNLKGTIEEAIEAGEKMLAEA' A
#
# COMPACT_ATOMS: atom_id res chain seq x y z
N SER A 1 -0.53 2.52 5.43
CA SER A 1 -0.37 3.97 5.70
C SER A 1 0.05 4.65 4.41
N GLN A 2 -0.28 5.94 4.18
CA GLN A 2 -0.04 6.63 2.89
C GLN A 2 1.07 7.69 3.01
N PRO A 3 1.94 7.87 1.98
CA PRO A 3 2.87 8.98 1.93
C PRO A 3 2.14 10.29 1.62
N PHE A 4 2.36 11.32 2.44
CA PHE A 4 1.75 12.63 2.24
C PHE A 4 2.62 13.55 1.39
N HIS A 5 1.99 14.31 0.49
CA HIS A 5 2.67 15.27 -0.39
C HIS A 5 3.46 16.33 0.39
N VAL A 6 2.94 16.76 1.55
CA VAL A 6 3.64 17.71 2.43
C VAL A 6 4.84 17.11 3.16
N ALA A 7 4.88 15.77 3.30
CA ALA A 7 5.95 15.04 3.97
C ALA A 7 7.09 14.66 3.02
N GLU A 8 6.92 14.86 1.71
CA GLU A 8 7.92 14.54 0.67
C GLU A 8 9.25 15.24 0.92
N GLN A 9 9.23 16.50 1.37
CA GLN A 9 10.43 17.27 1.70
C GLN A 9 11.26 16.66 2.84
N PHE A 10 10.65 15.86 3.72
CA PHE A 10 11.31 15.26 4.88
C PHE A 10 11.65 13.79 4.66
N THR A 11 10.82 13.08 3.92
CA THR A 11 10.93 11.62 3.72
C THR A 11 11.62 11.24 2.42
N GLY A 12 11.64 12.15 1.43
CA GLY A 12 12.08 11.85 0.07
C GLY A 12 11.13 10.91 -0.69
N ILE A 13 9.98 10.55 -0.11
CA ILE A 13 8.99 9.66 -0.71
C ILE A 13 7.89 10.52 -1.34
N PRO A 14 7.59 10.34 -2.64
CA PRO A 14 6.56 11.11 -3.31
C PRO A 14 5.20 10.85 -2.68
N GLY A 15 4.48 11.93 -2.37
CA GLY A 15 3.13 11.80 -1.83
C GLY A 15 2.14 11.32 -2.88
N VAL A 16 1.27 10.38 -2.51
CA VAL A 16 0.27 9.82 -3.43
C VAL A 16 -1.12 10.30 -3.01
N LEU A 17 -1.98 10.63 -3.97
CA LEU A 17 -3.41 10.84 -3.75
C LEU A 17 -4.17 9.59 -4.19
N VAL A 18 -5.08 9.11 -3.34
CA VAL A 18 -5.85 7.89 -3.59
C VAL A 18 -7.33 8.27 -3.58
N ASP A 19 -8.08 7.78 -4.57
CA ASP A 19 -9.52 8.02 -4.63
C ASP A 19 -10.23 7.27 -3.49
N ILE A 20 -11.39 7.78 -3.07
CA ILE A 20 -12.23 7.13 -2.05
C ILE A 20 -12.66 5.74 -2.52
N LYS A 21 -12.95 5.56 -3.81
CA LYS A 21 -13.35 4.26 -4.37
C LYS A 21 -12.24 3.22 -4.24
N ASP A 22 -11.00 3.61 -4.53
CA ASP A 22 -9.84 2.73 -4.42
C ASP A 22 -9.52 2.42 -2.96
N THR A 23 -9.70 3.40 -2.08
CA THR A 23 -9.58 3.22 -0.64
C THR A 23 -10.56 2.16 -0.15
N ILE A 24 -11.85 2.29 -0.47
CA ILE A 24 -12.89 1.35 -0.05
C ILE A 24 -12.61 -0.05 -0.60
N LYS A 25 -12.25 -0.16 -1.89
CA LYS A 25 -11.88 -1.42 -2.52
C LYS A 25 -10.73 -2.09 -1.77
N GLY A 26 -9.64 -1.36 -1.51
CA GLY A 26 -8.48 -1.90 -0.82
C GLY A 26 -8.77 -2.39 0.59
N PHE A 27 -9.53 -1.61 1.37
CA PHE A 27 -9.95 -2.03 2.71
C PHE A 27 -10.87 -3.26 2.69
N ASN A 28 -11.79 -3.36 1.74
CA ASN A 28 -12.63 -4.55 1.59
C ASN A 28 -11.79 -5.79 1.28
N MET A 29 -10.84 -5.71 0.34
CA MET A 29 -9.95 -6.83 0.02
C MET A 29 -9.14 -7.32 1.23
N ILE A 30 -8.67 -6.40 2.08
CA ILE A 30 -7.99 -6.74 3.34
C ILE A 30 -8.97 -7.41 4.31
N MET A 31 -10.18 -6.89 4.47
CA MET A 31 -11.19 -7.47 5.37
C MET A 31 -11.70 -8.84 4.91
N ASP A 32 -11.75 -9.07 3.61
CA ASP A 32 -12.17 -10.33 2.99
C ASP A 32 -11.04 -11.39 3.03
N GLY A 33 -9.84 -11.03 3.50
CA GLY A 33 -8.69 -11.92 3.65
C GLY A 33 -7.99 -12.26 2.33
N GLU A 34 -8.29 -11.54 1.24
CA GLU A 34 -7.72 -11.80 -0.09
C GLU A 34 -6.21 -11.56 -0.15
N LEU A 35 -5.67 -10.80 0.82
CA LEU A 35 -4.29 -10.33 0.85
C LEU A 35 -3.50 -10.85 2.06
N ASP A 36 -4.04 -11.84 2.78
CA ASP A 36 -3.44 -12.39 4.01
C ASP A 36 -2.10 -13.10 3.76
N HIS A 37 -1.82 -13.48 2.51
CA HIS A 37 -0.54 -14.08 2.13
C HIS A 37 0.59 -13.04 2.02
N LEU A 38 0.27 -11.75 1.95
CA LEU A 38 1.27 -10.69 1.80
C LEU A 38 1.89 -10.31 3.16
N PRO A 39 3.20 -10.03 3.21
CA PRO A 39 3.84 -9.54 4.42
C PRO A 39 3.24 -8.19 4.88
N GLU A 40 3.11 -7.97 6.20
CA GLU A 40 2.61 -6.70 6.74
C GLU A 40 3.43 -5.48 6.28
N ALA A 41 4.73 -5.68 6.04
CA ALA A 41 5.64 -4.65 5.53
C ALA A 41 5.21 -4.12 4.14
N ALA A 42 4.47 -4.90 3.37
CA ALA A 42 3.96 -4.52 2.05
C ALA A 42 2.94 -3.38 2.11
N PHE A 43 2.23 -3.20 3.23
CA PHE A 43 1.19 -2.18 3.43
C PHE A 43 1.72 -0.86 4.03
N ASN A 44 3.03 -0.80 4.28
CA ASN A 44 3.67 0.36 4.87
C ASN A 44 3.97 1.43 3.81
N LEU A 45 3.48 2.66 4.05
CA LEU A 45 3.71 3.84 3.21
C LEU A 45 3.40 3.60 1.72
N LYS A 46 2.23 3.00 1.46
CA LYS A 46 1.67 2.78 0.12
C LYS A 46 0.44 3.65 -0.10
N GLY A 47 0.25 4.10 -1.33
CA GLY A 47 -0.95 4.81 -1.75
C GLY A 47 -2.08 3.82 -1.98
N THR A 48 -2.07 3.16 -3.13
CA THR A 48 -3.16 2.25 -3.53
C THR A 48 -2.91 0.83 -3.04
N ILE A 49 -3.97 0.01 -3.08
CA ILE A 49 -3.86 -1.40 -2.69
C ILE A 49 -3.01 -2.19 -3.69
N GLU A 50 -3.04 -1.79 -4.96
CA GLU A 50 -2.23 -2.41 -6.02
C GLU A 50 -0.72 -2.23 -5.75
N GLU A 51 -0.29 -1.06 -5.25
CA GLU A 51 1.10 -0.83 -4.86
C GLU A 51 1.53 -1.70 -3.67
N ALA A 52 0.60 -2.00 -2.75
CA ALA A 52 0.85 -2.90 -1.64
C ALA A 52 0.97 -4.35 -2.12
N ILE A 53 0.11 -4.77 -3.06
CA ILE A 53 0.17 -6.10 -3.67
C ILE A 53 1.50 -6.30 -4.41
N GLU A 54 1.86 -5.37 -5.30
CA GLU A 54 3.12 -5.45 -6.05
C GLU A 54 4.34 -5.52 -5.13
N ALA A 55 4.36 -4.69 -4.08
CA ALA A 55 5.44 -4.69 -3.10
C ALA A 55 5.50 -6.02 -2.32
N GLY A 56 4.35 -6.56 -1.91
CA GLY A 56 4.28 -7.81 -1.16
C GLY A 56 4.70 -9.03 -1.99
N GLU A 57 4.24 -9.11 -3.24
CA GLU A 57 4.66 -10.16 -4.18
C GLU A 57 6.18 -10.10 -4.44
N LYS A 58 6.74 -8.90 -4.59
CA LYS A 58 8.19 -8.73 -4.73
C LYS A 58 8.94 -9.19 -3.47
N MET A 59 8.47 -8.84 -2.28
CA MET A 59 9.08 -9.28 -1.02
C MET A 59 9.04 -10.80 -0.84
N LEU A 60 7.94 -11.44 -1.25
CA LEU A 60 7.80 -12.90 -1.23
C LEU A 60 8.74 -13.57 -2.24
N ALA A 61 8.95 -12.97 -3.41
CA ALA A 61 9.86 -13.48 -4.43
C ALA A 61 11.35 -13.30 -4.06
N GLU A 62 11.67 -12.32 -3.22
CA GLU A 62 13.02 -12.05 -2.72
C GLU A 62 13.37 -12.83 -1.43
N ALA A 63 12.41 -13.57 -0.85
CA ALA A 63 12.54 -14.41 0.34
C ALA A 63 12.88 -15.87 0.00
#